data_AF-A0A8J7GLY2-F1
#
_entry.id   AF-A0A8J7GLY2-F1
#
_cell.length_a   1.000
_cell.length_b   1.000
_cell.length_c   1.000
_cell.angle_alpha   90.00
_cell.angle_beta   90.00
_cell.angle_gamma   90.00
#
_symmetry.space_group_name_H-M   'P 1'
#
loop_
_entity.id
_entity.type
_entity.pdbx_description
1 polymer ?
#
loop_
_entity_poly.entity_id
_entity_poly.type
_entity_poly.pdbx_seq_one_letter_code
_entity_poly.pdbx_strand_id
1 'polypeptide(L)'
;MTWREYATLAGQLEAHRGVQAARAVGHVNARTALGAELTSLEELLAGQQERLSELYDRFDLSEPVLSAQQPPQVTDLAEALRRARDAAERSSSQLTAVESAARRSPYLPHWSTNLRNALVYGSTSAVAFFVNVAAFLATSGVGRLLVTVLFIALPFLAYGVGSSLIGVLFKPVLGAKPPKTRPLGLAICLAPILPLCALWGISWTVGG
;
A
#
# COMPACT_ATOMS: atom_id res chain seq x y z
N MET A 1 82.08 -8.61 -13.85
CA MET A 1 80.88 -8.06 -13.20
C MET A 1 81.33 -7.36 -11.93
N THR A 2 81.17 -6.05 -11.85
CA THR A 2 81.63 -5.26 -10.69
C THR A 2 80.57 -5.31 -9.58
N TRP A 3 80.98 -5.20 -8.31
CA TRP A 3 80.05 -5.16 -7.17
C TRP A 3 78.95 -4.10 -7.33
N ARG A 4 79.28 -2.98 -7.98
CA ARG A 4 78.34 -1.90 -8.27
C ARG A 4 77.23 -2.31 -9.23
N GLU A 5 77.57 -3.06 -10.30
CA GLU A 5 76.60 -3.62 -11.24
C GLU A 5 75.66 -4.61 -10.56
N TYR A 6 76.19 -5.47 -9.69
CA TYR A 6 75.38 -6.41 -8.92
C TYR A 6 74.39 -5.68 -8.00
N ALA A 7 74.86 -4.69 -7.24
CA ALA A 7 74.02 -3.91 -6.34
C ALA A 7 72.90 -3.18 -7.10
N THR A 8 73.19 -2.63 -8.28
CA THR A 8 72.17 -1.99 -9.13
C THR A 8 71.14 -3.00 -9.64
N LEU A 9 71.56 -4.19 -10.07
CA LEU A 9 70.66 -5.22 -10.59
C LEU A 9 69.77 -5.80 -9.48
N ALA A 10 70.33 -6.01 -8.28
CA ALA A 10 69.59 -6.42 -7.10
C ALA A 10 68.53 -5.39 -6.70
N GLY A 11 68.86 -4.09 -6.73
CA GLY A 11 67.91 -3.00 -6.50
C GLY A 11 66.78 -2.95 -7.53
N GLN A 12 67.08 -3.17 -8.81
CA GLN A 12 66.08 -3.24 -9.88
C GLN A 12 65.14 -4.44 -9.72
N LEU A 13 65.68 -5.60 -9.34
CA LEU A 13 64.88 -6.80 -9.09
C LEU A 13 63.93 -6.59 -7.92
N GLU A 14 64.40 -5.97 -6.84
CA GLU A 14 63.57 -5.68 -5.67
C GLU A 14 62.46 -4.68 -5.99
N ALA A 15 62.77 -3.63 -6.75
CA ALA A 15 61.76 -2.69 -7.26
C ALA A 15 60.71 -3.40 -8.12
N HIS A 16 61.12 -4.30 -9.00
CA HIS A 16 60.19 -5.08 -9.84
C HIS A 16 59.32 -6.03 -9.01
N ARG A 17 59.89 -6.71 -8.00
CA ARG A 17 59.14 -7.54 -7.04
C ARG A 17 58.14 -6.73 -6.24
N GLY A 18 58.53 -5.55 -5.77
CA GLY A 18 57.63 -4.62 -5.08
C GLY A 18 56.42 -4.22 -5.95
N VAL A 19 56.65 -3.90 -7.23
CA VAL A 19 55.56 -3.59 -8.17
C VAL A 19 54.65 -4.80 -8.42
N GLN A 20 55.21 -6.00 -8.58
CA GLN A 20 54.40 -7.21 -8.76
C GLN A 20 53.59 -7.56 -7.51
N ALA A 21 54.19 -7.45 -6.32
CA ALA A 21 53.50 -7.66 -5.06
C ALA A 21 52.34 -6.66 -4.88
N ALA A 22 52.57 -5.37 -5.18
CA ALA A 22 51.53 -4.35 -5.13
C ALA A 22 50.36 -4.66 -6.11
N ARG A 23 50.66 -5.12 -7.34
CA ARG A 23 49.62 -5.54 -8.30
C ARG A 23 48.84 -6.76 -7.81
N ALA A 24 49.53 -7.77 -7.24
CA ALA A 24 48.89 -8.96 -6.70
C ALA A 24 47.92 -8.62 -5.55
N VAL A 25 48.36 -7.77 -4.62
CA VAL A 25 47.50 -7.25 -3.54
C VAL A 25 46.31 -6.47 -4.11
N GLY A 26 46.52 -5.64 -5.14
CA GLY A 26 45.45 -4.94 -5.84
C GLY A 26 44.39 -5.88 -6.43
N HIS A 27 44.81 -6.98 -7.06
CA HIS A 27 43.89 -7.98 -7.61
C HIS A 27 43.11 -8.74 -6.53
N VAL A 28 43.75 -9.07 -5.41
CA VAL A 28 43.08 -9.72 -4.27
C VAL A 28 42.02 -8.78 -3.69
N ASN A 29 42.37 -7.53 -3.42
CA ASN A 29 41.43 -6.53 -2.89
C ASN A 29 40.24 -6.30 -3.84
N ALA A 30 40.49 -6.23 -5.15
CA ALA A 30 39.43 -6.09 -6.15
C ALA A 30 38.47 -7.30 -6.15
N ARG A 31 39.00 -8.53 -6.06
CA ARG A 31 38.16 -9.74 -5.96
C ARG A 31 37.35 -9.78 -4.69
N THR A 32 37.94 -9.43 -3.54
CA THR A 32 37.22 -9.40 -2.26
C THR A 32 36.09 -8.37 -2.29
N ALA A 33 36.33 -7.18 -2.86
CA ALA A 33 35.30 -6.15 -3.02
C ALA A 33 34.14 -6.62 -3.92
N LEU A 34 34.45 -7.22 -5.07
CA LEU A 34 33.43 -7.78 -5.98
C LEU A 34 32.64 -8.92 -5.32
N GLY A 35 33.30 -9.77 -4.54
CA GLY A 35 32.64 -10.84 -3.79
C GLY A 35 31.67 -10.28 -2.75
N ALA A 36 32.06 -9.26 -2.00
CA ALA A 36 31.18 -8.61 -1.03
C ALA A 36 29.94 -7.98 -1.69
N GLU A 37 30.11 -7.32 -2.84
CA GLU A 37 28.99 -6.76 -3.61
C GLU A 37 28.03 -7.86 -4.10
N LEU A 38 28.57 -8.99 -4.60
CA LEU A 38 27.75 -10.11 -5.04
C LEU A 38 26.93 -10.73 -3.89
N THR A 39 27.55 -10.94 -2.73
CA THR A 39 26.83 -11.42 -1.53
C THR A 39 25.73 -10.44 -1.11
N SER A 40 25.99 -9.14 -1.14
CA SER A 40 24.97 -8.13 -0.80
C SER A 40 23.79 -8.14 -1.78
N LEU A 41 24.05 -8.43 -3.06
CA LEU A 41 23.01 -8.53 -4.08
C LEU A 41 22.19 -9.81 -3.90
N GLU A 42 22.83 -10.94 -3.57
CA GLU A 42 22.14 -12.19 -3.25
C GLU A 42 21.22 -12.04 -2.05
N GLU A 43 21.68 -11.39 -0.98
CA GLU A 43 20.86 -11.09 0.20
C GLU A 43 19.63 -10.23 -0.15
N LEU A 44 19.83 -9.20 -0.98
CA LEU A 44 18.74 -8.32 -1.42
C LEU A 44 17.71 -9.09 -2.27
N LEU A 45 18.17 -9.92 -3.22
CA LEU A 45 17.29 -10.73 -4.06
C LEU A 45 16.54 -11.80 -3.26
N ALA A 46 17.21 -12.44 -2.29
CA ALA A 46 16.57 -13.41 -1.40
C ALA A 46 15.45 -12.77 -0.59
N GLY A 47 15.69 -11.58 -0.02
CA GLY A 47 14.66 -10.82 0.68
C GLY A 47 13.48 -10.40 -0.20
N GLN A 48 13.73 -10.09 -1.48
CA GLN A 48 12.67 -9.81 -2.45
C GLN A 48 11.83 -11.06 -2.77
N GLN A 49 12.50 -12.21 -2.95
CA GLN A 49 11.83 -13.47 -3.23
C GLN A 49 10.95 -13.92 -2.06
N GLU A 50 11.44 -13.82 -0.82
CA GLU A 50 10.66 -14.14 0.38
C GLU A 50 9.42 -13.25 0.51
N ARG A 51 9.59 -11.94 0.28
CA ARG A 51 8.46 -11.00 0.33
C ARG A 51 7.42 -11.29 -0.76
N LEU A 52 7.86 -11.67 -1.96
CA LEU A 52 6.96 -12.06 -3.04
C LEU A 52 6.25 -13.37 -2.72
N SER A 53 6.95 -14.38 -2.21
CA SER A 53 6.33 -15.67 -1.84
C SER A 53 5.30 -15.50 -0.72
N GLU A 54 5.58 -14.66 0.28
CA GLU A 54 4.61 -14.31 1.34
C GLU A 54 3.36 -13.65 0.75
N LEU A 55 3.51 -12.79 -0.27
CA LEU A 55 2.37 -12.19 -0.97
C LEU A 55 1.59 -13.25 -1.77
N TYR A 56 2.26 -14.13 -2.51
CA TYR A 56 1.60 -15.19 -3.27
C TYR A 56 0.78 -16.10 -2.35
N ASP A 57 1.37 -16.55 -1.24
CA ASP A 57 0.70 -17.37 -0.24
C ASP A 57 -0.49 -16.65 0.41
N ARG A 58 -0.28 -15.40 0.86
CA ARG A 58 -1.35 -14.60 1.49
C ARG A 58 -2.55 -14.36 0.59
N PHE A 59 -2.35 -14.27 -0.72
CA PHE A 59 -3.39 -13.96 -1.68
C PHE A 59 -3.88 -15.17 -2.48
N ASP A 60 -3.38 -16.38 -2.17
CA ASP A 60 -3.69 -17.61 -2.91
C ASP A 60 -3.48 -17.43 -4.42
N LEU A 61 -2.40 -16.74 -4.78
CA LEU A 61 -2.05 -16.42 -6.16
C LEU A 61 -1.05 -17.45 -6.67
N SER A 62 -1.22 -17.90 -7.91
CA SER A 62 -0.22 -18.75 -8.57
C SER A 62 1.05 -17.95 -8.85
N GLU A 63 2.20 -18.52 -8.50
CA GLU A 63 3.50 -17.93 -8.78
C GLU A 63 3.70 -17.78 -10.30
N PRO A 64 4.12 -16.60 -10.79
CA PRO A 64 4.31 -16.38 -12.20
C PRO A 64 5.52 -17.16 -12.69
N VAL A 65 5.36 -17.86 -13.81
CA VAL A 65 6.48 -18.51 -14.48
C VAL A 65 7.36 -17.43 -15.11
N LEU A 66 8.43 -17.07 -14.42
CA LEU A 66 9.45 -16.18 -14.96
C LEU A 66 10.19 -16.92 -16.08
N SER A 67 10.08 -16.43 -17.31
CA SER A 67 10.86 -16.96 -18.41
C SER A 67 12.31 -16.55 -18.20
N ALA A 68 13.22 -17.53 -18.16
CA ALA A 68 14.66 -17.26 -18.08
C ALA A 68 15.08 -16.48 -19.33
N GLN A 69 15.23 -15.16 -19.19
CA GLN A 69 15.83 -14.34 -20.23
C GLN A 69 17.32 -14.65 -20.26
N GLN A 70 17.85 -14.84 -21.48
CA GLN A 70 19.28 -15.08 -21.66
C GLN A 70 20.07 -13.94 -21.01
N PRO A 71 21.01 -14.24 -20.09
CA PRO A 71 21.78 -13.19 -19.45
C PRO A 71 22.55 -12.40 -20.51
N PRO A 72 22.56 -11.05 -20.42
CA PRO A 72 23.31 -10.23 -21.35
C PRO A 72 24.79 -10.60 -21.28
N GLN A 73 25.48 -10.62 -22.42
CA GLN A 73 26.93 -10.81 -22.41
C GLN A 73 27.57 -9.57 -21.78
N VAL A 74 28.42 -9.80 -20.78
CA VAL A 74 29.06 -8.71 -20.05
C VAL A 74 30.57 -8.80 -20.17
N THR A 75 31.18 -7.74 -20.68
CA THR A 75 32.64 -7.62 -20.86
C THR A 75 33.34 -7.11 -19.60
N ASP A 76 32.62 -6.36 -18.75
CA ASP A 76 33.13 -5.78 -17.50
C ASP A 76 32.24 -6.17 -16.31
N LEU A 77 32.77 -7.02 -15.43
CA LEU A 77 32.07 -7.55 -14.27
C LEU A 77 31.65 -6.46 -13.27
N ALA A 78 32.46 -5.42 -13.09
CA ALA A 78 32.12 -4.35 -12.16
C ALA A 78 30.89 -3.57 -12.65
N GLU A 79 30.85 -3.28 -13.95
CA GLU A 79 29.70 -2.65 -14.59
C GLU A 79 28.47 -3.57 -14.61
N ALA A 80 28.66 -4.89 -14.75
CA ALA A 80 27.61 -5.89 -14.63
C ALA A 80 26.90 -5.81 -13.27
N LEU A 81 27.70 -5.85 -12.20
CA LEU A 81 27.20 -5.83 -10.83
C LEU A 81 26.49 -4.52 -10.51
N ARG A 82 27.04 -3.39 -10.95
CA ARG A 82 26.40 -2.07 -10.78
C ARG A 82 25.02 -2.04 -11.43
N ARG A 83 24.90 -2.51 -12.68
CA ARG A 83 23.61 -2.57 -13.38
C ARG A 83 22.63 -3.54 -12.72
N ALA A 84 23.12 -4.68 -12.24
CA ALA A 84 22.29 -5.66 -11.54
C ALA A 84 21.75 -5.08 -10.24
N ARG A 85 22.58 -4.39 -9.46
CA ARG A 85 22.17 -3.68 -8.25
C ARG A 85 21.16 -2.58 -8.54
N ASP A 86 21.42 -1.71 -9.53
CA ASP A 86 20.48 -0.66 -9.92
C ASP A 86 19.12 -1.25 -10.35
N ALA A 87 19.14 -2.38 -11.07
CA ALA A 87 17.92 -3.07 -11.47
C ALA A 87 17.17 -3.66 -10.26
N ALA A 88 17.90 -4.28 -9.33
CA ALA A 88 17.33 -4.86 -8.11
C ALA A 88 16.73 -3.77 -7.19
N GLU A 89 17.41 -2.65 -7.00
CA GLU A 89 16.91 -1.50 -6.24
C GLU A 89 15.68 -0.87 -6.92
N ARG A 90 15.70 -0.72 -8.25
CA ARG A 90 14.54 -0.27 -9.02
C ARG A 90 13.34 -1.20 -8.83
N SER A 91 13.54 -2.51 -8.94
CA SER A 91 12.47 -3.49 -8.72
C SER A 91 11.91 -3.43 -7.28
N SER A 92 12.77 -3.23 -6.28
CA SER A 92 12.36 -3.05 -4.87
C SER A 92 11.46 -1.82 -4.68
N SER A 93 11.85 -0.71 -5.30
CA SER A 93 11.06 0.54 -5.25
C SER A 93 9.70 0.37 -5.95
N GLN A 94 9.66 -0.36 -7.06
CA GLN A 94 8.44 -0.66 -7.79
C GLN A 94 7.53 -1.58 -6.98
N LEU A 95 8.06 -2.63 -6.35
CA LEU A 95 7.30 -3.52 -5.47
C LEU A 95 6.67 -2.74 -4.32
N THR A 96 7.44 -1.86 -3.68
CA THR A 96 6.94 -0.99 -2.60
C THR A 96 5.85 -0.04 -3.11
N ALA A 97 6.02 0.54 -4.30
CA ALA A 97 5.01 1.41 -4.91
C ALA A 97 3.71 0.66 -5.22
N VAL A 98 3.81 -0.54 -5.82
CA VAL A 98 2.67 -1.40 -6.15
C VAL A 98 1.95 -1.85 -4.88
N GLU A 99 2.67 -2.28 -3.84
CA GLU A 99 2.05 -2.63 -2.56
C GLU A 99 1.34 -1.44 -1.93
N SER A 100 1.96 -0.25 -1.96
CA SER A 100 1.35 0.96 -1.43
C SER A 100 0.08 1.35 -2.20
N ALA A 101 0.07 1.14 -3.52
CA ALA A 101 -1.07 1.40 -4.38
C ALA A 101 -2.18 0.36 -4.17
N ALA A 102 -1.84 -0.92 -4.03
CA ALA A 102 -2.78 -2.01 -3.83
C ALA A 102 -3.39 -2.03 -2.41
N ARG A 103 -2.78 -1.34 -1.44
CA ARG A 103 -3.39 -0.98 -0.15
C ARG A 103 -4.43 0.14 -0.26
N ARG A 104 -4.44 0.91 -1.36
CA ARG A 104 -5.48 1.93 -1.62
C ARG A 104 -6.69 1.26 -2.25
N SER A 105 -7.88 1.71 -1.86
CA SER A 105 -9.11 1.28 -2.50
C SER A 105 -9.12 1.68 -3.99
N PRO A 106 -9.55 0.79 -4.91
CA PRO A 106 -9.59 1.07 -6.34
C PRO A 106 -10.57 2.20 -6.70
N TYR A 107 -11.64 2.36 -5.92
CA TYR A 107 -12.62 3.42 -6.11
C TYR A 107 -12.17 4.70 -5.38
N LEU A 108 -12.05 5.80 -6.15
CA LEU A 108 -11.66 7.15 -5.73
C LEU A 108 -10.28 7.22 -5.03
N PRO A 109 -9.18 6.90 -5.73
CA PRO A 109 -7.83 6.81 -5.15
C PRO A 109 -7.31 8.15 -4.61
N HIS A 110 -7.75 9.28 -5.18
CA HIS A 110 -7.32 10.63 -4.80
C HIS A 110 -8.12 11.23 -3.64
N TRP A 111 -9.22 10.60 -3.22
CA TRP A 111 -10.11 11.15 -2.22
C TRP A 111 -9.68 10.76 -0.82
N SER A 112 -9.78 11.68 0.14
CA SER A 112 -9.51 11.34 1.54
C SER A 112 -10.49 10.26 2.02
N THR A 113 -10.04 9.41 2.94
CA THR A 113 -10.89 8.37 3.56
C THR A 113 -12.16 8.96 4.14
N ASN A 114 -12.04 10.14 4.76
CA ASN A 114 -13.16 10.84 5.38
C ASN A 114 -14.20 11.26 4.35
N LEU A 115 -13.77 11.77 3.19
CA LEU A 115 -14.69 12.23 2.14
C LEU A 115 -15.43 11.06 1.49
N ARG A 116 -14.76 9.94 1.24
CA ARG A 116 -15.38 8.70 0.73
C ARG A 116 -16.43 8.15 1.69
N ASN A 117 -16.07 8.06 2.97
CA ASN A 117 -16.99 7.58 4.00
C ASN A 117 -18.17 8.55 4.16
N ALA A 118 -17.93 9.87 4.12
CA ALA A 118 -18.98 10.89 4.21
C ALA A 118 -19.97 10.80 3.05
N LEU A 119 -19.53 10.52 1.82
CA LEU A 119 -20.44 10.31 0.69
C LEU A 119 -21.36 9.10 0.89
N VAL A 120 -20.82 7.96 1.33
CA VAL A 120 -21.61 6.74 1.53
C VAL A 120 -22.58 6.86 2.71
N TYR A 121 -22.10 7.39 3.84
CA TYR A 121 -22.97 7.64 4.99
C TYR A 121 -24.00 8.74 4.67
N GLY A 122 -23.61 9.78 3.93
CA GLY A 122 -24.50 10.86 3.51
C GLY A 122 -25.60 10.38 2.58
N SER A 123 -25.28 9.55 1.58
CA SER A 123 -26.27 9.02 0.64
C SER A 123 -27.26 8.07 1.33
N THR A 124 -26.77 7.16 2.16
CA THR A 124 -27.62 6.24 2.93
C THR A 124 -28.48 6.97 3.97
N SER A 125 -27.92 7.99 4.64
CA SER A 125 -28.64 8.88 5.57
C SER A 125 -29.73 9.67 4.85
N ALA A 126 -29.44 10.23 3.67
CA ALA A 126 -30.41 10.97 2.86
C ALA A 126 -31.60 10.09 2.45
N VAL A 127 -31.35 8.86 1.97
CA VAL A 127 -32.42 7.91 1.62
C VAL A 127 -33.30 7.62 2.83
N ALA A 128 -32.71 7.32 3.98
CA ALA A 128 -33.46 7.09 5.22
C ALA A 128 -34.28 8.30 5.65
N PHE A 129 -33.73 9.52 5.52
CA PHE A 129 -34.46 10.75 5.80
C PHE A 129 -35.68 10.92 4.89
N PHE A 130 -35.52 10.77 3.57
CA PHE A 130 -36.64 10.89 2.63
C PHE A 130 -37.72 9.84 2.85
N VAL A 131 -37.34 8.60 3.18
CA VAL A 131 -38.30 7.54 3.53
C VAL A 131 -39.10 7.91 4.78
N ASN A 132 -38.44 8.46 5.81
CA ASN A 132 -39.13 8.92 7.02
C ASN A 132 -40.09 10.08 6.74
N VAL A 133 -39.67 11.07 5.95
CA VAL A 133 -40.54 12.20 5.57
C VAL A 133 -41.75 11.71 4.77
N ALA A 134 -41.55 10.82 3.79
CA ALA A 134 -42.63 10.26 3.00
C ALA A 134 -43.61 9.44 3.85
N ALA A 135 -43.11 8.58 4.73
CA ALA A 135 -43.93 7.80 5.66
C ALA A 135 -44.73 8.69 6.60
N PHE A 136 -44.11 9.77 7.09
CA PHE A 136 -44.76 10.74 7.96
C PHE A 136 -45.89 11.49 7.25
N LEU A 137 -45.66 11.94 6.01
CA LEU A 137 -46.66 12.64 5.19
C LEU A 137 -47.81 11.71 4.75
N ALA A 138 -47.52 10.44 4.49
CA ALA A 138 -48.51 9.45 4.06
C ALA A 138 -49.44 8.96 5.19
N THR A 139 -49.12 9.27 6.45
CA THR A 139 -49.81 8.70 7.61
C THR A 139 -50.55 9.77 8.42
N SER A 140 -51.74 9.43 8.92
CA SER A 140 -52.56 10.28 9.78
C SER A 140 -53.04 9.54 11.04
N GLY A 141 -53.48 10.30 12.05
CA GLY A 141 -53.98 9.74 13.31
C GLY A 141 -52.96 8.89 14.07
N VAL A 142 -53.41 7.75 14.62
CA VAL A 142 -52.58 6.82 15.43
C VAL A 142 -51.38 6.29 14.64
N GLY A 143 -51.47 6.18 13.31
CA GLY A 143 -50.36 5.76 12.47
C GLY A 143 -49.14 6.69 12.56
N ARG A 144 -49.33 7.99 12.85
CA ARG A 144 -48.20 8.93 13.03
C ARG A 144 -47.34 8.57 14.25
N LEU A 145 -47.95 8.06 15.32
CA LEU A 145 -47.21 7.62 16.51
C LEU A 145 -46.32 6.41 16.19
N LEU A 146 -46.82 5.46 15.39
CA LEU A 146 -46.03 4.33 14.91
C LEU A 146 -44.87 4.77 13.99
N VAL A 147 -45.09 5.77 13.14
CA VAL A 147 -44.03 6.33 12.28
C VAL A 147 -42.92 7.02 13.06
N THR A 148 -43.19 7.57 14.24
CA THR A 148 -42.13 8.15 15.10
C THR A 148 -41.08 7.12 15.53
N VAL A 149 -41.43 5.83 15.65
CA VAL A 149 -40.46 4.77 15.96
C VAL A 149 -39.45 4.60 14.81
N LEU A 150 -39.91 4.80 13.57
CA LEU A 150 -39.08 4.73 12.36
C LEU A 150 -38.03 5.85 12.33
N PHE A 151 -38.28 7.00 12.98
CA PHE A 151 -37.31 8.11 13.06
C PHE A 151 -36.03 7.72 13.79
N ILE A 152 -36.08 6.74 14.69
CA ILE A 152 -34.91 6.22 15.38
C ILE A 152 -34.37 4.99 14.63
N ALA A 153 -35.25 4.07 14.23
CA ALA A 153 -34.83 2.80 13.65
C ALA A 153 -34.11 2.95 12.29
N LEU A 154 -34.61 3.81 11.39
CA LEU A 154 -34.03 3.97 10.04
C LEU A 154 -32.60 4.55 10.04
N PRO A 155 -32.27 5.59 10.83
CA PRO A 155 -30.89 6.08 10.96
C PRO A 155 -29.87 5.01 11.34
N PHE A 156 -30.21 4.13 12.30
CA PHE A 156 -29.35 3.02 12.68
C PHE A 156 -29.20 1.99 11.55
N LEU A 157 -30.30 1.73 10.83
CA LEU A 157 -30.30 0.81 9.70
C LEU A 157 -29.47 1.37 8.53
N ALA A 158 -29.59 2.66 8.24
CA ALA A 158 -28.78 3.39 7.26
C ALA A 158 -27.29 3.34 7.62
N TYR A 159 -26.94 3.53 8.88
CA TYR A 159 -25.56 3.37 9.35
C TYR A 159 -25.04 1.94 9.13
N GLY A 160 -25.84 0.92 9.44
CA GLY A 160 -25.49 -0.48 9.20
C GLY A 160 -25.27 -0.80 7.72
N VAL A 161 -26.18 -0.34 6.86
CA VAL A 161 -26.09 -0.47 5.40
C VAL A 161 -24.86 0.27 4.87
N GLY A 162 -24.64 1.54 5.26
CA GLY A 162 -23.49 2.33 4.85
C GLY A 162 -22.16 1.71 5.27
N SER A 163 -22.07 1.21 6.51
CA SER A 163 -20.88 0.52 7.02
C SER A 163 -20.59 -0.79 6.27
N SER A 164 -21.63 -1.49 5.83
CA SER A 164 -21.52 -2.70 5.01
C SER A 164 -21.08 -2.37 3.59
N LEU A 165 -21.67 -1.33 3.00
CA LEU A 165 -21.36 -0.84 1.66
C LEU A 165 -19.90 -0.36 1.55
N ILE A 166 -19.38 0.33 2.58
CA ILE A 166 -17.96 0.69 2.68
C ILE A 166 -17.06 -0.56 2.70
N GLY A 167 -17.51 -1.61 3.40
CA GLY A 167 -16.80 -2.89 3.47
C GLY A 167 -16.71 -3.63 2.14
N VAL A 168 -17.72 -3.48 1.28
CA VAL A 168 -17.79 -4.12 -0.05
C VAL A 168 -17.12 -3.26 -1.12
N LEU A 169 -17.46 -1.97 -1.19
CA LEU A 169 -17.00 -1.06 -2.24
C LEU A 169 -15.53 -0.66 -2.09
N PHE A 170 -15.06 -0.48 -0.86
CA PHE A 170 -13.71 0.03 -0.62
C PHE A 170 -12.78 -1.05 -0.06
N LYS A 171 -13.10 -2.33 -0.25
CA LYS A 171 -12.21 -3.44 0.12
C LYS A 171 -10.90 -3.29 -0.65
N PRO A 172 -9.76 -3.05 0.03
CA PRO A 172 -8.47 -2.97 -0.65
C PRO A 172 -8.11 -4.33 -1.23
N VAL A 173 -7.40 -4.33 -2.35
CA VAL A 173 -6.99 -5.54 -3.07
C VAL A 173 -6.11 -6.40 -2.17
N LEU A 174 -5.19 -5.77 -1.42
CA LEU A 174 -4.32 -6.45 -0.46
C LEU A 174 -4.96 -6.54 0.94
N GLY A 175 -6.03 -7.33 1.11
CA GLY A 175 -6.48 -7.97 2.37
C GLY A 175 -6.74 -7.10 3.62
N ALA A 176 -6.49 -5.80 3.56
CA ALA A 176 -6.58 -4.89 4.69
C ALA A 176 -8.04 -4.55 4.96
N LYS A 177 -8.40 -4.34 6.23
CA LYS A 177 -9.73 -3.83 6.56
C LYS A 177 -9.82 -2.39 6.04
N PRO A 178 -10.87 -2.01 5.28
CA PRO A 178 -11.02 -0.64 4.85
C PRO A 178 -11.08 0.28 6.08
N PRO A 179 -10.40 1.44 6.07
CA PRO A 179 -10.41 2.35 7.20
C PRO A 179 -11.82 2.94 7.39
N LYS A 180 -12.56 2.43 8.39
CA LYS A 180 -13.91 2.87 8.71
C LYS A 180 -13.88 3.99 9.74
N THR A 181 -14.41 5.17 9.39
CA THR A 181 -14.63 6.27 10.34
C THR A 181 -15.99 6.14 11.02
N ARG A 182 -16.06 5.23 11.99
CA ARG A 182 -17.28 4.96 12.78
C ARG A 182 -17.92 6.22 13.43
N PRO A 183 -17.18 7.12 14.11
CA PRO A 183 -17.81 8.27 14.76
C PRO A 183 -18.39 9.26 13.75
N LEU A 184 -17.72 9.47 12.61
CA LEU A 184 -18.18 10.33 11.53
C LEU A 184 -19.48 9.78 10.92
N GLY A 185 -19.52 8.47 10.61
CA GLY A 185 -20.69 7.84 10.04
C GLY A 185 -21.91 7.91 10.96
N LEU A 186 -21.69 7.68 12.26
CA LEU A 186 -22.76 7.78 13.27
C LEU A 186 -23.31 9.21 13.34
N ALA A 187 -22.45 10.23 13.35
CA ALA A 187 -22.87 11.62 13.33
C ALA A 187 -23.70 11.99 12.08
N ILE A 188 -23.26 11.55 10.90
CA ILE A 188 -23.96 11.83 9.63
C ILE A 188 -25.32 11.12 9.57
N CYS A 189 -25.41 9.88 10.05
CA CYS A 189 -26.65 9.12 10.04
C CYS A 189 -27.67 9.61 11.08
N LEU A 190 -27.22 10.13 12.23
CA LEU A 190 -28.10 10.65 13.29
C LEU A 190 -28.51 12.11 13.08
N ALA A 191 -27.72 12.90 12.34
CA ALA A 191 -28.02 14.32 12.08
C ALA A 191 -29.46 14.60 11.60
N PRO A 192 -30.08 13.78 10.72
CA PRO A 192 -31.45 14.00 10.26
C PRO A 192 -32.54 13.77 11.31
N ILE A 193 -32.22 13.19 12.48
CA ILE A 193 -33.20 13.04 13.57
C ILE A 193 -33.68 14.41 14.06
N LEU A 194 -32.79 15.40 14.15
CA LEU A 194 -33.13 16.75 14.62
C LEU A 194 -34.23 17.41 13.78
N PRO A 195 -34.10 17.53 12.43
CA PRO A 195 -35.15 18.10 11.62
C PRO A 195 -36.44 17.25 11.60
N LEU A 196 -36.35 15.91 11.72
CA LEU A 196 -37.54 15.05 11.83
C LEU A 196 -38.32 15.32 13.12
N CYS A 197 -37.62 15.46 14.26
CA CYS A 197 -38.23 15.81 15.54
C CYS A 197 -38.84 17.22 15.50
N ALA A 198 -38.17 18.19 14.86
CA ALA A 198 -38.70 19.53 14.68
C ALA A 198 -39.99 19.53 13.83
N LEU A 199 -39.98 18.79 12.69
CA LEU A 199 -41.16 18.62 11.85
C LEU A 199 -42.33 18.01 12.62
N TRP A 200 -42.05 16.99 13.44
CA TRP A 200 -43.05 16.36 14.29
C TRP A 200 -43.65 17.33 15.31
N GLY A 201 -42.82 18.11 16.00
CA GLY A 201 -43.28 19.15 16.93
C GLY A 201 -44.16 20.21 16.27
N ILE A 202 -43.74 20.71 15.11
CA ILE A 202 -44.51 21.71 14.34
C ILE A 202 -45.86 21.13 13.89
N SER A 203 -45.89 19.86 13.46
CA SER A 203 -47.14 19.21 13.03
C SER A 203 -48.17 19.10 14.16
N TRP A 204 -47.70 19.00 15.41
CA TRP A 204 -48.53 18.96 16.61
C TRP A 204 -49.07 20.34 16.96
N THR A 205 -48.29 21.41 16.79
CA THR A 205 -48.72 22.78 17.13
C THR A 205 -49.64 23.39 16.08
N VAL A 206 -49.57 22.94 14.83
CA VAL A 206 -50.39 23.47 13.70
C VAL A 206 -51.63 22.61 13.44
N GLY A 207 -51.62 21.34 13.83
CA GLY A 207 -52.69 20.38 13.56
C GLY A 207 -53.60 20.00 14.73
N GLY A 208 -53.40 20.60 15.91
CA GLY A 208 -54.31 20.51 17.07
C GLY A 208 -55.18 21.75 17.17
#